data_AF-A0A8J4Y947-F1
#
_entry.id   AF-A0A8J4Y947-F1
#
_cell.length_a   1.000
_cell.length_b   1.000
_cell.length_c   1.000
_cell.angle_alpha   90.00
_cell.angle_beta   90.00
_cell.angle_gamma   90.00
#
_symmetry.space_group_name_H-M   'P 1'
#
loop_
_entity.id
_entity.type
_entity.pdbx_description
1 polymer ?
#
loop_
_entity_poly.entity_id
_entity_poly.type
_entity_poly.pdbx_seq_one_letter_code
_entity_poly.pdbx_strand_id
1 'polypeptide(L)'
;MAKRHILIDPAQPSTSKQSRPPPRTNWELYILCQAETDEPLQCPLRSTMKPSGSGYASLTEDLLQFKGLRHMPMELNVNRLDDGDGVEATLRTHSAQWHKKCRLKFNKKMFDQQSRAESASGQQSSTGTSPVHTRSVASHRLPQSTEPICFFCNKPAGTADLHEAATKEIDKNVRRCATELGDTELLAKLSAGDMIAIEAKYHRNCLRALYNKIRPAALKDEDADRLHGIAFAELVVFMEDMHADEDNAPVFKLSDVANLYKTRLEQLGATVTNKIHTTRLKDRLLSVLPDLRAHSQGRDTLLLFEKDIGPALKKACDHDSDAMHLVRAAQVVHREMFQTRFTFDGTFHADCQKYSVTPSLLALVNMILDGTNSKH
;
A
#
# COMPACT_ATOMS: atom_id res chain seq x y z
N MET A 1 50.91 26.80 34.01
CA MET A 1 51.24 25.49 33.42
C MET A 1 52.70 25.54 32.95
N ALA A 2 53.57 24.74 33.57
CA ALA A 2 55.02 24.80 33.35
C ALA A 2 55.42 24.18 32.01
N LYS A 3 56.14 24.93 31.17
CA LYS A 3 56.75 24.43 29.94
C LYS A 3 58.03 23.67 30.29
N ARG A 4 58.09 22.38 29.97
CA ARG A 4 59.33 21.60 29.95
C ARG A 4 59.76 21.42 28.50
N HIS A 5 60.94 21.94 28.18
CA HIS A 5 61.61 21.73 26.90
C HIS A 5 62.40 20.41 26.96
N ILE A 6 62.34 19.62 25.89
CA ILE A 6 63.16 18.42 25.71
C ILE A 6 64.28 18.78 24.72
N LEU A 7 65.52 18.60 25.16
CA LEU A 7 66.73 18.69 24.34
C LEU A 7 66.83 17.45 23.43
N ILE A 8 67.08 17.66 22.14
CA ILE A 8 67.36 16.60 21.16
C ILE A 8 68.88 16.52 21.00
N ASP A 9 69.45 15.36 21.30
CA ASP A 9 70.85 15.00 21.08
C ASP A 9 71.07 14.63 19.59
N PRO A 10 72.00 15.26 18.86
CA PRO A 10 72.13 15.10 17.40
C PRO A 10 72.96 13.88 16.94
N ALA A 11 73.28 12.93 17.82
CA ALA A 11 74.15 11.81 17.48
C ALA A 11 73.47 10.44 17.50
N GLN A 12 72.49 10.18 16.62
CA GLN A 12 72.25 8.82 16.11
C GLN A 12 71.73 8.78 14.65
N PRO A 13 72.09 7.74 13.87
CA PRO A 13 71.88 7.69 12.43
C PRO A 13 70.44 7.32 12.07
N SER A 14 69.96 7.90 10.98
CA SER A 14 68.67 7.64 10.34
C SER A 14 68.46 6.15 10.04
N THR A 15 67.62 5.48 10.83
CA THR A 15 67.12 4.16 10.49
C THR A 15 66.05 4.30 9.41
N SER A 16 66.30 3.63 8.29
CA SER A 16 65.42 3.46 7.15
C SER A 16 63.97 3.21 7.58
N LYS A 17 63.04 3.98 7.05
CA LYS A 17 61.59 3.69 7.12
C LYS A 17 61.35 2.31 6.52
N GLN A 18 61.27 1.30 7.37
CA GLN A 18 60.72 -0.01 7.01
C GLN A 18 59.28 0.22 6.55
N SER A 19 59.00 -0.11 5.30
CA SER A 19 57.65 -0.10 4.75
C SER A 19 56.78 -1.05 5.56
N ARG A 20 55.77 -0.50 6.23
CA ARG A 20 54.73 -1.23 6.94
C ARG A 20 54.17 -2.33 6.02
N PRO A 21 54.11 -3.61 6.44
CA PRO A 21 53.46 -4.65 5.65
C PRO A 21 51.98 -4.28 5.41
N PRO A 22 51.39 -4.66 4.26
CA PRO A 22 50.01 -4.33 3.95
C PRO A 22 49.07 -4.86 5.04
N PRO A 23 47.97 -4.15 5.35
CA PRO A 23 47.06 -4.54 6.42
C PRO A 23 46.48 -5.93 6.12
N ARG A 24 46.75 -6.91 6.99
CA ARG A 24 46.19 -8.26 6.91
C ARG A 24 44.68 -8.18 7.12
N THR A 25 43.91 -8.67 6.16
CA THR A 25 42.44 -8.78 6.25
C THR A 25 42.10 -9.88 7.24
N ASN A 26 41.30 -9.56 8.26
CA ASN A 26 40.67 -10.59 9.08
C ASN A 26 39.40 -11.07 8.35
N TRP A 27 39.42 -12.33 7.93
CA TRP A 27 38.36 -12.97 7.15
C TRP A 27 37.18 -13.45 8.01
N GLU A 28 37.37 -13.54 9.33
CA GLU A 28 36.29 -13.78 10.30
C GLU A 28 35.47 -12.51 10.56
N LEU A 29 36.02 -11.34 10.18
CA LEU A 29 35.36 -10.05 10.24
C LEU A 29 34.85 -9.62 8.87
N TYR A 30 33.97 -8.63 8.91
CA TYR A 30 33.37 -8.03 7.72
C TYR A 30 34.42 -7.53 6.72
N ILE A 31 34.45 -8.09 5.52
CA ILE A 31 35.52 -7.79 4.54
C ILE A 31 35.56 -6.33 4.06
N LEU A 32 34.42 -5.62 4.13
CA LEU A 32 34.32 -4.22 3.70
C LEU A 32 34.74 -3.25 4.81
N CYS A 33 34.24 -3.44 6.04
CA CYS A 33 34.45 -2.48 7.14
C CYS A 33 35.41 -2.95 8.25
N GLN A 34 35.78 -4.25 8.29
CA GLN A 34 36.68 -4.85 9.29
C GLN A 34 36.31 -4.52 10.74
N ALA A 35 35.02 -4.38 11.02
CA ALA A 35 34.48 -3.99 12.32
C ALA A 35 33.56 -5.08 12.84
N GLU A 36 33.67 -5.42 14.12
CA GLU A 36 32.70 -6.25 14.82
C GLU A 36 31.42 -5.45 15.03
N THR A 37 30.28 -5.97 14.57
CA THR A 37 28.98 -5.38 14.84
C THR A 37 27.97 -6.47 15.14
N ASP A 38 26.90 -6.11 15.86
CA ASP A 38 25.78 -7.00 16.22
C ASP A 38 24.85 -7.34 15.03
N GLU A 39 25.14 -6.86 13.81
CA GLU A 39 24.31 -7.15 12.64
C GLU A 39 24.48 -8.60 12.15
N PRO A 40 23.42 -9.21 11.59
CA PRO A 40 23.51 -10.56 11.02
C PRO A 40 24.33 -10.58 9.73
N LEU A 41 25.36 -11.42 9.72
CA LEU A 41 26.29 -11.64 8.62
C LEU A 41 25.60 -12.21 7.38
N GLN A 42 25.84 -11.62 6.20
CA GLN A 42 25.48 -12.25 4.92
C GLN A 42 26.68 -12.97 4.32
N CYS A 43 26.51 -14.27 4.08
CA CYS A 43 27.49 -15.11 3.38
C CYS A 43 26.89 -15.58 2.05
N PRO A 44 27.42 -15.14 0.89
CA PRO A 44 26.94 -15.57 -0.43
C PRO A 44 26.98 -17.08 -0.69
N LEU A 45 27.87 -17.83 -0.02
CA LEU A 45 27.91 -19.30 -0.09
C LEU A 45 26.73 -19.96 0.63
N ARG A 46 26.14 -19.29 1.63
CA ARG A 46 24.96 -19.77 2.37
C ARG A 46 23.64 -19.26 1.77
N SER A 47 23.69 -18.58 0.62
CA SER A 47 22.50 -18.12 -0.10
C SER A 47 21.75 -19.30 -0.72
N THR A 48 20.42 -19.30 -0.62
CA THR A 48 19.53 -20.30 -1.23
C THR A 48 19.43 -20.16 -2.76
N MET A 49 19.92 -19.05 -3.32
CA MET A 49 19.88 -18.76 -4.76
C MET A 49 21.05 -19.43 -5.49
N LYS A 50 20.75 -20.23 -6.52
CA LYS A 50 21.77 -20.84 -7.40
C LYS A 50 22.17 -19.89 -8.53
N PRO A 51 23.45 -19.86 -8.96
CA PRO A 51 24.58 -20.59 -8.39
C PRO A 51 25.08 -19.97 -7.07
N SER A 52 25.38 -20.82 -6.09
CA SER A 52 25.89 -20.39 -4.78
C SER A 52 27.17 -19.57 -4.94
N GLY A 53 27.29 -18.48 -4.18
CA GLY A 53 28.44 -17.57 -4.26
C GLY A 53 28.41 -16.57 -5.41
N SER A 54 27.33 -16.46 -6.21
CA SER A 54 27.17 -15.40 -7.24
C SER A 54 27.37 -13.98 -6.70
N GLY A 55 27.07 -13.75 -5.42
CA GLY A 55 27.30 -12.48 -4.74
C GLY A 55 28.77 -12.04 -4.72
N TYR A 56 29.74 -12.96 -4.78
CA TYR A 56 31.17 -12.63 -4.83
C TYR A 56 31.57 -12.04 -6.18
N ALA A 57 31.04 -12.59 -7.28
CA ALA A 57 31.25 -12.04 -8.62
C ALA A 57 30.70 -10.61 -8.70
N SER A 58 29.45 -10.40 -8.28
CA SER A 58 28.83 -9.07 -8.32
C SER A 58 29.53 -8.06 -7.41
N LEU A 59 29.99 -8.46 -6.23
CA LEU A 59 30.76 -7.56 -5.37
C LEU A 59 32.12 -7.21 -5.99
N THR A 60 32.80 -8.18 -6.60
CA THR A 60 34.10 -7.95 -7.23
C THR A 60 33.98 -6.98 -8.41
N GLU A 61 32.95 -7.17 -9.24
CA GLU A 61 32.63 -6.27 -10.35
C GLU A 61 32.39 -4.84 -9.85
N ASP A 62 31.53 -4.66 -8.83
CA ASP A 62 31.26 -3.35 -8.26
C ASP A 62 32.54 -2.71 -7.69
N LEU A 63 33.36 -3.44 -6.94
CA LEU A 63 34.62 -2.93 -6.36
C LEU A 63 35.61 -2.46 -7.43
N LEU A 64 35.72 -3.19 -8.55
CA LEU A 64 36.57 -2.80 -9.67
C LEU A 64 36.03 -1.56 -10.39
N GLN A 65 34.71 -1.47 -10.58
CA GLN A 65 34.05 -0.29 -11.15
C GLN A 65 34.30 0.97 -10.30
N PHE A 66 34.14 0.89 -8.97
CA PHE A 66 34.45 2.01 -8.07
C PHE A 66 35.94 2.36 -8.02
N LYS A 67 36.85 1.36 -8.13
CA LYS A 67 38.30 1.60 -8.24
C LYS A 67 38.64 2.38 -9.52
N GLY A 68 37.95 2.11 -10.63
CA GLY A 68 38.10 2.83 -11.90
C GLY A 68 37.73 4.32 -11.80
N LEU A 69 36.71 4.66 -11.02
CA LEU A 69 36.28 6.05 -10.78
C LEU A 69 37.18 6.83 -9.80
N ARG A 70 38.21 6.19 -9.20
CA ARG A 70 39.05 6.77 -8.13
C ARG A 70 38.27 7.36 -6.94
N HIS A 71 37.00 7.00 -6.76
CA HIS A 71 36.19 7.42 -5.62
C HIS A 71 35.55 6.20 -4.96
N MET A 72 36.01 5.89 -3.74
CA MET A 72 35.55 4.73 -2.98
C MET A 72 34.56 5.17 -1.88
N PRO A 73 33.34 4.59 -1.77
CA PRO A 73 32.32 4.96 -0.78
C PRO A 73 32.75 4.81 0.69
N MET A 74 33.88 4.16 0.94
CA MET A 74 34.57 4.03 2.22
C MET A 74 36.06 3.83 1.97
N GLU A 75 36.91 4.07 2.95
CA GLU A 75 38.34 3.78 2.85
C GLU A 75 38.57 2.26 2.78
N LEU A 76 38.47 1.70 1.57
CA LEU A 76 38.66 0.29 1.29
C LEU A 76 39.82 0.13 0.32
N ASN A 77 40.90 -0.49 0.79
CA ASN A 77 42.00 -0.90 -0.08
C ASN A 77 41.66 -2.24 -0.75
N VAL A 78 41.21 -2.22 -2.01
CA VAL A 78 40.83 -3.43 -2.76
C VAL A 78 41.97 -4.44 -2.87
N ASN A 79 43.23 -3.99 -2.88
CA ASN A 79 44.39 -4.87 -2.99
C ASN A 79 44.58 -5.78 -1.76
N ARG A 80 43.90 -5.50 -0.63
CA ARG A 80 43.91 -6.39 0.56
C ARG A 80 43.01 -7.63 0.40
N LEU A 81 42.16 -7.63 -0.63
CA LEU A 81 41.17 -8.68 -0.89
C LEU A 81 41.61 -9.61 -2.04
N ASP A 82 42.87 -9.52 -2.46
CA ASP A 82 43.43 -10.29 -3.56
C ASP A 82 44.71 -10.97 -3.09
N ASP A 83 44.66 -12.30 -2.93
CA ASP A 83 45.82 -13.12 -2.54
C ASP A 83 46.71 -13.49 -3.75
N GLY A 84 46.40 -12.99 -4.96
CA GLY A 84 47.16 -13.21 -6.19
C GLY A 84 46.40 -13.97 -7.28
N ASP A 85 45.29 -14.63 -6.92
CA ASP A 85 44.41 -15.37 -7.84
C ASP A 85 43.16 -14.56 -8.25
N GLY A 86 43.10 -13.28 -7.87
CA GLY A 86 41.98 -12.38 -8.11
C GLY A 86 41.04 -12.28 -6.91
N VAL A 87 40.39 -11.12 -6.80
CA VAL A 87 39.51 -10.78 -5.67
C VAL A 87 38.37 -11.79 -5.51
N GLU A 88 37.68 -12.19 -6.58
CA GLU A 88 36.56 -13.14 -6.46
C GLU A 88 37.02 -14.51 -5.94
N ALA A 89 38.11 -15.05 -6.46
CA ALA A 89 38.66 -16.34 -6.04
C ALA A 89 39.09 -16.31 -4.57
N THR A 90 39.70 -15.20 -4.15
CA THR A 90 40.10 -14.95 -2.76
C THR A 90 38.88 -14.88 -1.84
N LEU A 91 37.83 -14.13 -2.22
CA LEU A 91 36.59 -14.01 -1.43
C LEU A 91 35.85 -15.34 -1.28
N ARG A 92 35.86 -16.18 -2.32
CA ARG A 92 35.28 -17.53 -2.31
C ARG A 92 36.05 -18.47 -1.39
N THR A 93 37.38 -18.48 -1.50
CA THR A 93 38.27 -19.36 -0.71
C THR A 93 38.10 -19.10 0.78
N HIS A 94 38.04 -17.83 1.17
CA HIS A 94 37.90 -17.42 2.57
C HIS A 94 36.44 -17.33 3.05
N SER A 95 35.46 -17.78 2.25
CA SER A 95 34.03 -17.72 2.58
C SER A 95 33.56 -16.37 3.10
N ALA A 96 34.08 -15.30 2.49
CA ALA A 96 33.99 -13.94 3.01
C ALA A 96 32.55 -13.48 3.30
N GLN A 97 32.39 -12.74 4.39
CA GLN A 97 31.09 -12.25 4.87
C GLN A 97 31.04 -10.72 4.87
N TRP A 98 29.85 -10.17 4.61
CA TRP A 98 29.62 -8.72 4.65
C TRP A 98 28.29 -8.34 5.29
N HIS A 99 28.19 -7.09 5.75
CA HIS A 99 26.94 -6.51 6.19
C HIS A 99 26.08 -6.20 4.97
N LYS A 100 24.77 -6.40 5.10
CA LYS A 100 23.81 -5.93 4.10
C LYS A 100 23.96 -4.42 3.88
N LYS A 101 24.13 -3.63 4.95
CA LYS A 101 24.32 -2.17 4.88
C LYS A 101 25.62 -1.77 4.19
N CYS A 102 26.73 -2.45 4.47
CA CYS A 102 28.00 -2.17 3.79
C CYS A 102 27.91 -2.51 2.30
N ARG A 103 27.27 -3.63 1.94
CA ARG A 103 27.10 -4.04 0.54
C ARG A 103 26.26 -3.03 -0.27
N LEU A 104 25.22 -2.46 0.34
CA LEU A 104 24.34 -1.48 -0.31
C LEU A 104 25.08 -0.20 -0.74
N LYS A 105 26.19 0.16 -0.10
CA LYS A 105 27.03 1.29 -0.53
C LYS A 105 27.70 1.08 -1.88
N PHE A 106 27.85 -0.17 -2.32
CA PHE A 106 28.48 -0.55 -3.58
C PHE A 106 27.46 -0.95 -4.65
N ASN A 107 26.18 -0.57 -4.52
CA ASN A 107 25.15 -0.94 -5.49
C ASN A 107 25.23 -0.11 -6.78
N LYS A 108 24.87 -0.70 -7.93
CA LYS A 108 24.77 -0.11 -9.26
C LYS A 108 24.09 1.27 -9.30
N LYS A 109 23.05 1.50 -8.48
CA LYS A 109 22.39 2.83 -8.39
C LYS A 109 23.30 3.93 -7.84
N MET A 110 24.19 3.60 -6.89
CA MET A 110 25.19 4.54 -6.37
C MET A 110 26.29 4.80 -7.40
N PHE A 111 26.68 3.76 -8.17
CA PHE A 111 27.63 3.90 -9.28
C PHE A 111 27.09 4.82 -10.38
N ASP A 112 25.84 4.63 -10.83
CA ASP A 112 25.22 5.46 -11.87
C ASP A 112 25.07 6.93 -11.44
N GLN A 113 24.76 7.17 -10.16
CA GLN A 113 24.70 8.52 -9.59
C GLN A 113 26.08 9.19 -9.57
N GLN A 114 27.14 8.44 -9.23
CA GLN A 114 28.51 8.95 -9.13
C GLN A 114 29.17 9.16 -10.50
N SER A 115 28.99 8.23 -11.45
CA SER A 115 29.50 8.34 -12.83
C SER A 115 28.92 9.57 -13.56
N ARG A 116 27.65 9.91 -13.30
CA ARG A 116 27.01 11.13 -13.82
C ARG A 116 27.60 12.40 -13.21
N ALA A 117 27.98 12.38 -11.94
CA ALA A 117 28.63 13.51 -11.27
C ALA A 117 30.05 13.77 -11.81
N GLU A 118 30.83 12.72 -12.10
CA GLU A 118 32.16 12.87 -12.72
C GLU A 118 32.09 13.32 -14.19
N SER A 119 31.12 12.81 -14.95
CA SER A 119 30.88 13.24 -16.33
C SER A 119 30.49 14.72 -16.42
N ALA A 120 29.79 15.25 -15.41
CA ALA A 120 29.44 16.66 -15.31
C ALA A 120 30.63 17.56 -14.91
N SER A 121 31.65 17.00 -14.26
CA SER A 121 32.85 17.74 -13.83
C SER A 121 33.95 17.82 -14.91
N GLY A 122 33.84 17.04 -16.01
CA GLY A 122 34.87 16.93 -17.05
C GLY A 122 34.81 17.98 -18.18
N GLN A 123 33.82 18.88 -18.19
CA GLN A 123 33.65 19.89 -19.23
C GLN A 123 33.62 21.31 -18.63
N GLN A 124 34.80 21.91 -18.48
CA GLN A 124 34.98 23.37 -18.55
C GLN A 124 36.45 23.74 -18.73
N SER A 125 36.85 23.82 -20.00
CA SER A 125 38.05 24.51 -20.48
C SER A 125 37.64 25.90 -21.01
N SER A 126 38.37 26.92 -20.55
CA SER A 126 38.58 28.25 -21.16
C SER A 126 37.35 29.09 -21.58
N THR A 127 37.04 30.11 -20.78
CA THR A 127 37.19 31.53 -21.17
C THR A 127 37.06 32.38 -19.92
N GLY A 128 38.10 33.16 -19.62
CA GLY A 128 38.11 34.09 -18.50
C GLY A 128 37.63 35.47 -18.89
N THR A 129 36.91 36.11 -17.98
CA THR A 129 37.08 37.52 -17.59
C THR A 129 36.65 37.68 -16.12
N SER A 130 37.57 38.22 -15.32
CA SER A 130 37.47 38.59 -13.89
C SER A 130 37.12 40.09 -13.78
N PRO A 131 37.00 40.73 -12.59
CA PRO A 131 36.62 40.22 -11.26
C PRO A 131 35.63 41.18 -10.53
N VAL A 132 34.83 40.68 -9.58
CA VAL A 132 34.38 41.50 -8.43
C VAL A 132 34.61 40.71 -7.14
N HIS A 133 35.72 41.05 -6.47
CA HIS A 133 36.03 40.77 -5.07
C HIS A 133 34.99 41.49 -4.16
N THR A 134 34.68 41.12 -2.92
CA THR A 134 35.02 40.05 -1.97
C THR A 134 34.02 40.24 -0.82
N ARG A 135 33.66 39.18 -0.09
CA ARG A 135 33.74 39.14 1.38
C ARG A 135 33.18 37.81 1.91
N SER A 136 34.06 37.03 2.52
CA SER A 136 33.65 36.09 3.57
C SER A 136 32.94 36.87 4.66
N VAL A 137 31.80 36.39 5.14
CA VAL A 137 31.27 36.79 6.44
C VAL A 137 30.81 35.54 7.16
N ALA A 138 31.61 35.13 8.13
CA ALA A 138 31.16 34.35 9.26
C ALA A 138 30.02 35.10 9.98
N SER A 139 29.03 34.34 10.45
CA SER A 139 28.07 34.70 11.51
C SER A 139 27.54 36.14 11.54
N HIS A 140 26.38 36.35 10.92
CA HIS A 140 25.45 37.40 11.36
C HIS A 140 24.22 36.79 12.01
N ARG A 141 24.20 36.85 13.35
CA ARG A 141 22.97 37.07 14.10
C ARG A 141 22.43 38.48 13.78
N LEU A 142 21.10 38.58 13.92
CA LEU A 142 20.19 39.75 13.99
C LEU A 142 19.62 40.29 12.66
N PRO A 143 18.33 40.71 12.61
CA PRO A 143 17.48 41.16 13.71
C PRO A 143 16.36 40.18 14.13
N GLN A 144 15.88 40.32 15.37
CA GLN A 144 14.62 39.74 15.82
C GLN A 144 13.45 40.31 14.99
N SER A 145 13.12 39.64 13.88
CA SER A 145 11.76 39.58 13.39
C SER A 145 11.20 38.27 13.95
N THR A 146 10.35 38.38 14.97
CA THR A 146 9.76 37.26 15.70
C THR A 146 8.62 36.60 14.94
N GLU A 147 8.66 36.62 13.60
CA GLU A 147 7.63 35.98 12.79
C GLU A 147 8.14 34.60 12.35
N PRO A 148 7.44 33.52 12.73
CA PRO A 148 7.80 32.20 12.26
C PRO A 148 7.71 32.16 10.73
N ILE A 149 8.69 31.50 10.09
CA ILE A 149 8.75 31.30 8.64
C ILE A 149 8.40 29.85 8.28
N CYS A 150 7.80 29.65 7.12
CA CYS A 150 7.50 28.32 6.61
C CYS A 150 8.77 27.61 6.13
N PHE A 151 8.99 26.41 6.68
CA PHE A 151 10.06 25.48 6.33
C PHE A 151 10.18 25.16 4.84
N PHE A 152 9.05 25.06 4.13
CA PHE A 152 9.04 24.67 2.72
C PHE A 152 9.29 25.83 1.76
N CYS A 153 8.68 26.99 2.00
CA CYS A 153 8.72 28.11 1.04
C CYS A 153 9.51 29.34 1.52
N ASN A 154 10.06 29.29 2.74
CA ASN A 154 10.81 30.38 3.38
C ASN A 154 10.03 31.71 3.49
N LYS A 155 8.69 31.67 3.40
CA LYS A 155 7.82 32.86 3.57
C LYS A 155 7.23 32.90 4.98
N PRO A 156 7.02 34.10 5.57
CA PRO A 156 6.31 34.24 6.84
C PRO A 156 4.86 33.76 6.69
N ALA A 157 4.18 33.56 7.82
CA ALA A 157 2.78 33.12 7.89
C ALA A 157 1.85 33.94 6.96
N GLY A 158 2.08 35.26 6.85
CA GLY A 158 1.19 36.13 6.09
C GLY A 158 -0.24 36.05 6.64
N THR A 159 -1.22 35.71 5.79
CA THR A 159 -2.62 35.47 6.19
C THR A 159 -2.92 34.04 6.62
N ALA A 160 -1.96 33.12 6.52
CA ALA A 160 -2.14 31.71 6.79
C ALA A 160 -1.32 31.26 8.01
N ASP A 161 -1.96 30.64 8.99
CA ASP A 161 -1.27 30.12 10.17
C ASP A 161 -0.22 29.07 9.80
N LEU A 162 0.92 29.13 10.50
CA LEU A 162 1.96 28.11 10.41
C LEU A 162 1.71 27.00 11.43
N HIS A 163 1.84 25.76 10.97
CA HIS A 163 1.76 24.58 11.81
C HIS A 163 3.14 24.12 12.23
N GLU A 164 3.26 23.71 13.48
CA GLU A 164 4.49 23.13 14.01
C GLU A 164 4.56 21.63 13.73
N ALA A 165 5.75 21.15 13.38
CA ALA A 165 6.00 19.72 13.21
C ALA A 165 6.03 19.02 14.58
N ALA A 166 4.95 18.31 14.90
CA ALA A 166 4.79 17.65 16.20
C ALA A 166 5.00 16.12 16.19
N THR A 167 5.22 15.51 15.02
CA THR A 167 5.31 14.05 14.89
C THR A 167 6.46 13.60 14.00
N LYS A 168 7.07 12.45 14.35
CA LYS A 168 8.21 11.87 13.59
C LYS A 168 7.76 11.38 12.21
N GLU A 169 6.48 11.08 12.06
CA GLU A 169 5.85 10.69 10.80
C GLU A 169 5.91 11.81 9.77
N ILE A 170 5.77 13.08 10.19
CA ILE A 170 5.88 14.23 9.27
C ILE A 170 7.32 14.30 8.71
N ASP A 171 8.35 14.23 9.56
CA ASP A 171 9.75 14.24 9.11
C ASP A 171 10.03 13.09 8.14
N LYS A 172 9.67 11.85 8.51
CA LYS A 172 9.87 10.67 7.67
C LYS A 172 9.24 10.84 6.28
N ASN A 173 8.01 11.31 6.25
CA ASN A 173 7.28 11.52 5.00
C ASN A 173 7.91 12.63 4.16
N VAL A 174 8.26 13.76 4.77
CA VAL A 174 8.88 14.91 4.08
C VAL A 174 10.27 14.53 3.55
N ARG A 175 11.07 13.80 4.32
CA ARG A 175 12.40 13.31 3.91
C ARG A 175 12.33 12.32 2.76
N ARG A 176 11.37 11.38 2.81
CA ARG A 176 11.06 10.51 1.66
C ARG A 176 10.72 11.37 0.45
N CYS A 177 9.86 12.37 0.63
CA CYS A 177 9.42 13.21 -0.47
C CYS A 177 10.57 14.01 -1.10
N ALA A 178 11.42 14.61 -0.27
CA ALA A 178 12.60 15.34 -0.72
C ALA A 178 13.58 14.44 -1.47
N THR A 179 13.74 13.19 -1.02
CA THR A 179 14.60 12.19 -1.66
C THR A 179 14.05 11.77 -3.02
N GLU A 180 12.75 11.46 -3.10
CA GLU A 180 12.09 11.04 -4.34
C GLU A 180 12.03 12.15 -5.40
N LEU A 181 11.84 13.40 -4.97
CA LEU A 181 11.83 14.56 -5.87
C LEU A 181 13.24 15.07 -6.22
N GLY A 182 14.30 14.55 -5.59
CA GLY A 182 15.65 15.10 -5.72
C GLY A 182 15.75 16.56 -5.25
N ASP A 183 14.90 16.97 -4.30
CA ASP A 183 14.84 18.35 -3.80
C ASP A 183 16.02 18.60 -2.84
N THR A 184 17.15 19.01 -3.41
CA THR A 184 18.41 19.22 -2.68
C THR A 184 18.32 20.34 -1.65
N GLU A 185 17.48 21.35 -1.87
CA GLU A 185 17.29 22.44 -0.90
C GLU A 185 16.54 21.92 0.33
N LEU A 186 15.45 21.16 0.13
CA LEU A 186 14.71 20.57 1.23
C LEU A 186 15.53 19.52 1.98
N LEU A 187 16.33 18.71 1.28
CA LEU A 187 17.28 17.78 1.90
C LEU A 187 18.35 18.50 2.73
N ALA A 188 18.87 19.64 2.25
CA ALA A 188 19.82 20.45 3.02
C ALA A 188 19.18 20.99 4.31
N LYS A 189 17.93 21.47 4.26
CA LYS A 189 17.20 21.91 5.45
C LYS A 189 17.01 20.78 6.47
N LEU A 190 16.73 19.57 6.00
CA LEU A 190 16.56 18.37 6.82
C LEU A 190 17.87 17.74 7.31
N SER A 191 19.03 18.28 6.92
CA SER A 191 20.35 17.82 7.39
C SER A 191 20.70 18.39 8.77
N ALA A 192 20.10 19.52 9.15
CA ALA A 192 20.31 20.16 10.45
C ALA A 192 19.68 19.39 11.62
N GLY A 193 18.71 18.52 11.35
CA GLY A 193 17.99 17.73 12.33
C GLY A 193 16.67 17.22 11.77
N ASP A 194 15.95 16.41 12.55
CA ASP A 194 14.56 16.11 12.19
C ASP A 194 13.68 17.36 12.34
N MET A 195 12.54 17.38 11.64
CA MET A 195 11.64 18.54 11.63
C MET A 195 11.15 18.96 13.02
N ILE A 196 11.15 18.07 14.02
CA ILE A 196 10.77 18.40 15.39
C ILE A 196 11.95 19.09 16.09
N ALA A 197 13.15 18.53 15.98
CA ALA A 197 14.37 19.02 16.60
C ALA A 197 14.77 20.42 16.12
N ILE A 198 14.45 20.76 14.86
CA ILE A 198 14.67 22.10 14.30
C ILE A 198 13.45 23.02 14.44
N GLU A 199 12.44 22.61 15.23
CA GLU A 199 11.20 23.37 15.49
C GLU A 199 10.52 23.86 14.19
N ALA A 200 10.47 23.00 13.17
CA ALA A 200 10.03 23.39 11.85
C ALA A 200 8.54 23.78 11.84
N LYS A 201 8.27 24.98 11.34
CA LYS A 201 6.91 25.51 11.14
C LYS A 201 6.56 25.54 9.65
N TYR A 202 5.33 25.24 9.26
CA TYR A 202 4.96 25.09 7.85
C TYR A 202 3.50 25.43 7.52
N HIS A 203 3.25 25.90 6.29
CA HIS A 203 1.89 26.01 5.77
C HIS A 203 1.33 24.64 5.42
N ARG A 204 0.06 24.36 5.78
CA ARG A 204 -0.64 23.12 5.36
C ARG A 204 -0.62 22.93 3.84
N ASN A 205 -0.77 24.03 3.10
CA ASN A 205 -0.80 24.01 1.64
C ASN A 205 0.57 23.67 1.05
N CYS A 206 1.67 24.11 1.66
CA CYS A 206 3.02 23.75 1.21
C CYS A 206 3.31 22.26 1.44
N LEU A 207 2.92 21.71 2.59
CA LEU A 207 3.05 20.27 2.86
C LEU A 207 2.20 19.46 1.88
N ARG A 208 0.95 19.87 1.65
CA ARG A 208 0.07 19.22 0.66
C ARG A 208 0.66 19.29 -0.75
N ALA A 209 1.21 20.44 -1.15
CA ALA A 209 1.86 20.61 -2.44
C ALA A 209 3.05 19.67 -2.59
N LEU A 210 3.90 19.53 -1.56
CA LEU A 210 5.02 18.59 -1.56
C LEU A 210 4.54 17.15 -1.76
N TYR A 211 3.55 16.69 -1.00
CA TYR A 211 2.99 15.34 -1.17
C TYR A 211 2.34 15.14 -2.53
N ASN A 212 1.69 16.18 -3.06
CA ASN A 212 1.06 16.13 -4.37
C ASN A 212 2.08 16.15 -5.52
N LYS A 213 3.33 16.61 -5.33
CA LYS A 213 4.36 16.53 -6.36
C LYS A 213 4.79 15.09 -6.66
N ILE A 214 4.63 14.19 -5.70
CA ILE A 214 4.97 12.77 -5.84
C ILE A 214 3.77 11.95 -6.27
N ARG A 215 2.54 12.38 -5.93
CA ARG A 215 1.30 11.68 -6.28
C ARG A 215 1.04 11.46 -7.78
N PRO A 216 1.56 12.26 -8.75
CA PRO A 216 1.42 11.91 -10.16
C PRO A 216 2.58 11.06 -10.72
N ALA A 217 3.60 10.71 -9.91
CA ALA A 217 4.78 9.96 -10.35
C ALA A 217 5.13 8.72 -9.50
N ALA A 218 4.56 8.57 -8.30
CA ALA A 218 4.62 7.33 -7.54
C ALA A 218 3.65 6.31 -8.16
N LEU A 219 4.15 5.58 -9.16
CA LEU A 219 3.58 4.35 -9.72
C LEU A 219 2.07 4.47 -10.02
N LYS A 220 1.72 4.78 -11.28
CA LYS A 220 0.65 4.00 -11.89
C LYS A 220 1.14 2.56 -11.81
N ASP A 221 0.76 1.87 -10.77
CA ASP A 221 1.00 0.44 -10.64
C ASP A 221 0.14 -0.17 -11.76
N GLU A 222 0.74 -0.31 -12.95
CA GLU A 222 0.03 -0.84 -14.11
C GLU A 222 -0.56 -2.20 -13.76
N ASP A 223 0.08 -2.95 -12.87
CA ASP A 223 -0.47 -4.18 -12.33
C ASP A 223 -1.69 -3.90 -11.45
N ALA A 224 -1.69 -2.96 -10.51
CA ALA A 224 -2.91 -2.63 -9.75
C ALA A 224 -4.07 -2.16 -10.64
N ASP A 225 -3.82 -1.27 -11.60
CA ASP A 225 -4.86 -0.80 -12.53
C ASP A 225 -5.34 -1.96 -13.44
N ARG A 226 -4.45 -2.86 -13.87
CA ARG A 226 -4.82 -4.07 -14.61
C ARG A 226 -5.65 -5.03 -13.78
N LEU A 227 -5.26 -5.31 -12.53
CA LEU A 227 -6.01 -6.19 -11.61
C LEU A 227 -7.38 -5.59 -11.28
N HIS A 228 -7.46 -4.26 -11.11
CA HIS A 228 -8.73 -3.54 -11.01
C HIS A 228 -9.58 -3.64 -12.27
N GLY A 229 -8.97 -3.62 -13.45
CA GLY A 229 -9.64 -3.86 -14.73
C GLY A 229 -10.24 -5.26 -14.80
N ILE A 230 -9.43 -6.29 -14.50
CA ILE A 230 -9.84 -7.71 -14.53
C ILE A 230 -10.96 -7.97 -13.52
N ALA A 231 -10.78 -7.60 -12.25
CA ALA A 231 -11.79 -7.79 -11.21
C ALA A 231 -13.12 -7.09 -11.54
N PHE A 232 -13.05 -5.92 -12.19
CA PHE A 232 -14.24 -5.20 -12.58
C PHE A 232 -14.94 -5.87 -13.78
N ALA A 233 -14.19 -6.32 -14.78
CA ALA A 233 -14.75 -7.03 -15.92
C ALA A 233 -15.44 -8.34 -15.50
N GLU A 234 -14.83 -9.11 -14.61
CA GLU A 234 -15.45 -10.33 -14.08
C GLU A 234 -16.69 -10.05 -13.23
N LEU A 235 -16.70 -8.95 -12.48
CA LEU A 235 -17.89 -8.53 -11.75
C LEU A 235 -19.04 -8.18 -12.69
N VAL A 236 -18.75 -7.50 -13.81
CA VAL A 236 -19.75 -7.19 -14.83
C VAL A 236 -20.30 -8.47 -15.45
N VAL A 237 -19.42 -9.39 -15.86
CA VAL A 237 -19.83 -10.70 -16.42
C VAL A 237 -20.70 -11.47 -15.43
N PHE A 238 -20.32 -11.52 -14.15
CA PHE A 238 -21.13 -12.16 -13.11
C PHE A 238 -22.55 -11.55 -13.01
N MET A 239 -22.65 -10.22 -13.05
CA MET A 239 -23.96 -9.55 -12.99
C MET A 239 -24.80 -9.82 -14.24
N GLU A 240 -24.17 -9.88 -15.41
CA GLU A 240 -24.82 -10.23 -16.68
C GLU A 240 -25.29 -11.69 -16.71
N ASP A 241 -24.47 -12.63 -16.24
CA ASP A 241 -24.81 -14.06 -16.17
C ASP A 241 -26.01 -14.28 -15.24
N MET A 242 -26.00 -13.64 -14.06
CA MET A 242 -27.11 -13.68 -13.11
C MET A 242 -28.41 -13.10 -13.70
N HIS A 243 -28.26 -12.12 -14.59
CA HIS A 243 -29.36 -11.44 -15.26
C HIS A 243 -29.87 -12.17 -16.51
N ALA A 244 -29.05 -13.04 -17.10
CA ALA A 244 -29.44 -13.90 -18.20
C ALA A 244 -30.39 -15.02 -17.74
N ASP A 245 -30.34 -15.37 -16.46
CA ASP A 245 -31.25 -16.31 -15.81
C ASP A 245 -32.64 -15.69 -15.60
N GLU A 246 -33.57 -15.98 -16.52
CA GLU A 246 -34.93 -15.41 -16.54
C GLU A 246 -35.74 -15.71 -15.27
N ASP A 247 -35.42 -16.77 -14.54
CA ASP A 247 -36.15 -17.20 -13.34
C ASP A 247 -35.66 -16.49 -12.06
N ASN A 248 -34.49 -15.83 -12.10
CA ASN A 248 -33.80 -15.40 -10.89
C ASN A 248 -34.15 -13.97 -10.45
N ALA A 249 -34.43 -13.09 -11.42
CA ALA A 249 -34.72 -11.66 -11.23
C ALA A 249 -33.78 -11.01 -10.19
N PRO A 250 -32.46 -10.98 -10.45
CA PRO A 250 -31.47 -10.69 -9.43
C PRO A 250 -31.53 -9.24 -8.94
N VAL A 251 -31.52 -9.09 -7.61
CA VAL A 251 -31.36 -7.80 -6.93
C VAL A 251 -30.02 -7.80 -6.20
N PHE A 252 -29.14 -6.87 -6.57
CA PHE A 252 -27.80 -6.78 -6.00
C PHE A 252 -27.71 -5.65 -4.98
N LYS A 253 -27.29 -5.94 -3.76
CA LYS A 253 -26.97 -4.90 -2.78
C LYS A 253 -25.57 -4.34 -3.06
N LEU A 254 -25.43 -3.01 -3.13
CA LEU A 254 -24.15 -2.35 -3.46
C LEU A 254 -23.03 -2.70 -2.46
N SER A 255 -23.36 -2.93 -1.18
CA SER A 255 -22.39 -3.42 -0.20
C SER A 255 -21.79 -4.77 -0.58
N ASP A 256 -22.63 -5.65 -1.11
CA ASP A 256 -22.28 -7.03 -1.38
C ASP A 256 -21.49 -7.11 -2.70
N VAL A 257 -21.91 -6.32 -3.69
CA VAL A 257 -21.15 -6.08 -4.93
C VAL A 257 -19.76 -5.51 -4.61
N ALA A 258 -19.67 -4.56 -3.67
CA ALA A 258 -18.38 -4.00 -3.27
C ALA A 258 -17.50 -5.03 -2.54
N ASN A 259 -18.09 -5.90 -1.72
CA ASN A 259 -17.37 -7.00 -1.07
C ASN A 259 -16.90 -8.03 -2.10
N LEU A 260 -17.73 -8.39 -3.07
CA LEU A 260 -17.36 -9.32 -4.14
C LEU A 260 -16.19 -8.77 -4.96
N TYR A 261 -16.25 -7.48 -5.33
CA TYR A 261 -15.15 -6.80 -5.99
C TYR A 261 -13.87 -6.79 -5.14
N LYS A 262 -13.98 -6.55 -3.82
CA LYS A 262 -12.85 -6.62 -2.88
C LYS A 262 -12.22 -7.99 -2.83
N THR A 263 -13.04 -9.03 -2.63
CA THR A 263 -12.59 -10.42 -2.59
C THR A 263 -11.90 -10.78 -3.90
N ARG A 264 -12.42 -10.33 -5.04
CA ARG A 264 -11.79 -10.63 -6.32
C ARG A 264 -10.43 -9.97 -6.49
N LEU A 265 -10.28 -8.72 -6.06
CA LEU A 265 -8.98 -8.04 -6.04
C LEU A 265 -7.95 -8.78 -5.17
N GLU A 266 -8.36 -9.22 -3.98
CA GLU A 266 -7.50 -10.01 -3.09
C GLU A 266 -7.06 -11.34 -3.72
N GLN A 267 -7.97 -12.04 -4.41
CA GLN A 267 -7.67 -13.28 -5.13
C GLN A 267 -6.69 -13.07 -6.29
N LEU A 268 -6.74 -11.91 -6.94
CA LEU A 268 -5.82 -11.54 -8.01
C LEU A 268 -4.45 -11.06 -7.48
N GLY A 269 -4.26 -11.03 -6.15
CA GLY A 269 -3.00 -10.65 -5.52
C GLY A 269 -2.87 -9.15 -5.22
N ALA A 270 -3.94 -8.37 -5.39
CA ALA A 270 -3.92 -6.95 -5.04
C ALA A 270 -4.04 -6.75 -3.52
N THR A 271 -3.20 -5.90 -2.93
CA THR A 271 -3.28 -5.57 -1.51
C THR A 271 -4.33 -4.48 -1.27
N VAL A 272 -5.55 -4.85 -0.90
CA VAL A 272 -6.64 -3.90 -0.62
C VAL A 272 -6.53 -3.40 0.83
N THR A 273 -5.76 -2.34 1.05
CA THR A 273 -5.57 -1.73 2.38
C THR A 273 -6.71 -0.79 2.81
N ASN A 274 -7.46 -0.26 1.85
CA ASN A 274 -8.52 0.72 2.07
C ASN A 274 -9.90 0.17 1.74
N LYS A 275 -10.93 0.69 2.40
CA LYS A 275 -12.33 0.40 2.06
C LYS A 275 -12.61 0.82 0.61
N ILE A 276 -13.28 -0.04 -0.14
CA ILE A 276 -13.68 0.23 -1.53
C ILE A 276 -14.60 1.45 -1.57
N HIS A 277 -14.33 2.35 -2.50
CA HIS A 277 -15.17 3.53 -2.74
C HIS A 277 -16.44 3.14 -3.49
N THR A 278 -17.47 2.74 -2.75
CA THR A 278 -18.73 2.18 -3.28
C THR A 278 -19.42 3.12 -4.28
N THR A 279 -19.39 4.43 -4.06
CA THR A 279 -19.95 5.41 -5.01
C THR A 279 -19.25 5.32 -6.38
N ARG A 280 -17.92 5.19 -6.38
CA ARG A 280 -17.15 5.14 -7.63
C ARG A 280 -17.34 3.80 -8.35
N LEU A 281 -17.47 2.72 -7.59
CA LEU A 281 -17.80 1.40 -8.14
C LEU A 281 -19.20 1.42 -8.78
N LYS A 282 -20.19 1.95 -8.08
CA LYS A 282 -21.56 2.13 -8.58
C LYS A 282 -21.58 2.93 -9.88
N ASP A 283 -20.94 4.09 -9.91
CA ASP A 283 -20.92 4.96 -11.09
C ASP A 283 -20.24 4.27 -12.29
N ARG A 284 -19.17 3.50 -12.04
CA ARG A 284 -18.55 2.66 -13.08
C ARG A 284 -19.47 1.56 -13.60
N LEU A 285 -20.16 0.85 -12.71
CA LEU A 285 -21.11 -0.20 -13.10
C LEU A 285 -22.24 0.36 -13.97
N LEU A 286 -22.87 1.46 -13.54
CA LEU A 286 -23.92 2.13 -14.30
C LEU A 286 -23.44 2.68 -15.65
N SER A 287 -22.15 3.01 -15.78
CA SER A 287 -21.58 3.46 -17.05
C SER A 287 -21.34 2.34 -18.06
N VAL A 288 -21.14 1.10 -17.58
CA VAL A 288 -20.84 -0.07 -18.42
C VAL A 288 -22.10 -0.89 -18.71
N LEU A 289 -23.03 -0.94 -17.76
CA LEU A 289 -24.30 -1.65 -17.85
C LEU A 289 -25.45 -0.64 -18.04
N PRO A 290 -25.88 -0.37 -19.30
CA PRO A 290 -26.84 0.70 -19.60
C PRO A 290 -28.24 0.46 -19.01
N ASP A 291 -28.61 -0.80 -18.86
CA ASP A 291 -29.92 -1.23 -18.37
C ASP A 291 -29.94 -1.41 -16.85
N LEU A 292 -28.79 -1.24 -16.18
CA LEU A 292 -28.69 -1.28 -14.72
C LEU A 292 -29.21 0.03 -14.12
N ARG A 293 -30.02 -0.09 -13.06
CA ARG A 293 -30.55 1.03 -12.29
C ARG A 293 -30.10 0.90 -10.85
N ALA A 294 -29.85 2.05 -10.21
CA ALA A 294 -29.55 2.14 -8.79
C ALA A 294 -30.72 2.76 -8.04
N HIS A 295 -31.17 2.11 -6.98
CA HIS A 295 -32.23 2.58 -6.10
C HIS A 295 -31.72 2.64 -4.67
N SER A 296 -31.69 3.85 -4.12
CA SER A 296 -31.25 4.08 -2.74
C SER A 296 -32.44 4.15 -1.81
N GLN A 297 -32.44 3.35 -0.75
CA GLN A 297 -33.43 3.40 0.31
C GLN A 297 -32.71 3.41 1.66
N GLY A 298 -32.72 4.57 2.32
CA GLY A 298 -32.01 4.76 3.59
C GLY A 298 -30.50 4.59 3.44
N ARG A 299 -29.94 3.60 4.15
CA ARG A 299 -28.49 3.30 4.14
C ARG A 299 -28.06 2.37 3.02
N ASP A 300 -29.01 1.71 2.37
CA ASP A 300 -28.75 0.69 1.37
C ASP A 300 -28.99 1.24 -0.04
N THR A 301 -28.14 0.81 -0.97
CA THR A 301 -28.31 1.04 -2.40
C THR A 301 -28.44 -0.31 -3.07
N LEU A 302 -29.55 -0.53 -3.75
CA LEU A 302 -29.83 -1.72 -4.55
C LEU A 302 -29.55 -1.43 -6.02
N LEU A 303 -29.03 -2.42 -6.73
CA LEU A 303 -28.76 -2.42 -8.16
C LEU A 303 -29.58 -3.54 -8.78
N LEU A 304 -30.25 -3.24 -9.88
CA LEU A 304 -31.17 -4.14 -10.56
C LEU A 304 -31.35 -3.68 -11.99
N PHE A 305 -31.51 -4.63 -12.91
CA PHE A 305 -31.74 -4.32 -14.32
C PHE A 305 -33.19 -3.94 -14.55
N GLU A 306 -33.44 -3.06 -15.52
CA GLU A 306 -34.76 -2.50 -15.77
C GLU A 306 -35.82 -3.58 -16.09
N LYS A 307 -35.45 -4.62 -16.85
CA LYS A 307 -36.34 -5.75 -17.14
C LYS A 307 -36.65 -6.63 -15.92
N ASP A 308 -35.81 -6.61 -14.90
CA ASP A 308 -35.96 -7.45 -13.70
C ASP A 308 -36.79 -6.79 -12.60
N ILE A 309 -37.13 -5.50 -12.73
CA ILE A 309 -37.91 -4.75 -11.73
C ILE A 309 -39.26 -5.43 -11.46
N GLY A 310 -40.02 -5.71 -12.53
CA GLY A 310 -41.32 -6.35 -12.44
C GLY A 310 -41.25 -7.74 -11.81
N PRO A 311 -40.42 -8.66 -12.35
CA PRO A 311 -40.20 -9.98 -11.77
C PRO A 311 -39.74 -9.95 -10.30
N ALA A 312 -38.83 -9.06 -9.93
CA ALA A 312 -38.36 -8.91 -8.55
C ALA A 312 -39.47 -8.46 -7.60
N LEU A 313 -40.30 -7.50 -8.02
CA LEU A 313 -41.47 -7.06 -7.25
C LEU A 313 -42.51 -8.18 -7.12
N LYS A 314 -42.79 -8.91 -8.20
CA LYS A 314 -43.71 -10.05 -8.18
C LYS A 314 -43.23 -11.11 -7.19
N LYS A 315 -41.94 -11.50 -7.24
CA LYS A 315 -41.33 -12.46 -6.31
C LYS A 315 -41.44 -12.02 -4.86
N ALA A 316 -41.28 -10.72 -4.58
CA ALA A 316 -41.48 -10.18 -3.24
C ALA A 316 -42.97 -10.23 -2.79
N CYS A 317 -43.91 -9.96 -3.69
CA CYS A 317 -45.35 -10.06 -3.40
C CYS A 317 -45.85 -11.50 -3.27
N ASP A 318 -45.25 -12.45 -3.99
CA ASP A 318 -45.66 -13.86 -3.98
C ASP A 318 -45.45 -14.51 -2.60
N HIS A 319 -44.49 -14.03 -1.79
CA HIS A 319 -44.32 -14.51 -0.41
C HIS A 319 -45.47 -14.10 0.53
N ASP A 320 -46.06 -12.92 0.32
CA ASP A 320 -47.26 -12.50 1.07
C ASP A 320 -48.54 -13.14 0.53
N SER A 321 -48.52 -13.62 -0.72
CA SER A 321 -49.65 -14.23 -1.40
C SER A 321 -50.16 -15.47 -0.66
N ASP A 322 -49.28 -16.40 -0.30
CA ASP A 322 -49.66 -17.64 0.39
C ASP A 322 -50.21 -17.38 1.80
N ALA A 323 -49.59 -16.47 2.55
CA ALA A 323 -50.08 -16.05 3.86
C ALA A 323 -51.47 -15.40 3.75
N MET A 324 -51.69 -14.57 2.74
CA MET A 324 -52.98 -13.95 2.47
C MET A 324 -54.04 -14.98 2.04
N HIS A 325 -53.67 -15.99 1.25
CA HIS A 325 -54.56 -17.10 0.88
C HIS A 325 -54.97 -17.92 2.12
N LEU A 326 -54.03 -18.23 3.02
CA LEU A 326 -54.31 -18.92 4.27
C LEU A 326 -55.26 -18.12 5.17
N VAL A 327 -55.01 -16.81 5.34
CA VAL A 327 -55.91 -15.94 6.12
C VAL A 327 -57.31 -15.88 5.51
N ARG A 328 -57.42 -15.78 4.18
CA ARG A 328 -58.72 -15.78 3.50
C ARG A 328 -59.47 -17.10 3.67
N ALA A 329 -58.80 -18.24 3.50
CA ALA A 329 -59.38 -19.56 3.73
C ALA A 329 -59.87 -19.71 5.18
N ALA A 330 -59.05 -19.30 6.15
CA ALA A 330 -59.41 -19.30 7.57
C ALA A 330 -60.63 -18.41 7.86
N GLN A 331 -60.71 -17.22 7.25
CA GLN A 331 -61.85 -16.32 7.42
C GLN A 331 -63.16 -16.90 6.86
N VAL A 332 -63.12 -17.61 5.73
CA VAL A 332 -64.31 -18.26 5.15
C VAL A 332 -64.82 -19.35 6.09
N VAL A 333 -63.92 -20.24 6.53
CA VAL A 333 -64.26 -21.34 7.45
C VAL A 333 -64.76 -20.80 8.80
N HIS A 334 -64.02 -19.86 9.39
CA HIS A 334 -64.38 -19.26 10.67
C HIS A 334 -65.76 -18.59 10.60
N ARG A 335 -66.05 -17.86 9.53
CA ARG A 335 -67.35 -17.21 9.35
C ARG A 335 -68.49 -18.22 9.39
N GLU A 336 -68.38 -19.32 8.64
CA GLU A 336 -69.44 -20.33 8.58
C GLU A 336 -69.60 -21.08 9.90
N MET A 337 -68.48 -21.42 10.56
CA MET A 337 -68.49 -22.11 11.86
C MET A 337 -69.17 -21.29 12.96
N PHE A 338 -68.96 -19.98 12.99
CA PHE A 338 -69.44 -19.11 14.06
C PHE A 338 -70.73 -18.34 13.73
N GLN A 339 -71.14 -18.26 12.45
CA GLN A 339 -72.46 -17.74 12.07
C GLN A 339 -73.57 -18.78 12.21
N THR A 340 -73.24 -20.06 12.09
CA THR A 340 -74.20 -21.15 12.29
C THR A 340 -74.46 -21.31 13.79
N ARG A 341 -75.66 -20.92 14.26
CA ARG A 341 -76.06 -21.10 15.66
C ARG A 341 -76.43 -22.56 15.89
N PHE A 342 -75.53 -23.31 16.52
CA PHE A 342 -75.85 -24.63 17.03
C PHE A 342 -76.60 -24.50 18.35
N THR A 343 -77.87 -24.90 18.38
CA THR A 343 -78.67 -25.01 19.59
C THR A 343 -78.70 -26.46 20.03
N PHE A 344 -78.18 -26.74 21.23
CA PHE A 344 -78.28 -28.07 21.83
C PHE A 344 -79.62 -28.18 22.57
N ASP A 345 -80.44 -29.14 22.17
CA ASP A 345 -81.77 -29.38 22.73
C ASP A 345 -81.78 -30.40 23.89
N GLY A 346 -80.59 -30.81 24.35
CA GLY A 346 -80.42 -31.80 25.41
C GLY A 346 -80.25 -33.23 24.91
N THR A 347 -80.37 -33.47 23.60
CA THR A 347 -80.20 -34.80 22.99
C THR A 347 -79.33 -34.74 21.73
N PHE A 348 -78.73 -35.88 21.35
CA PHE A 348 -78.00 -35.98 20.09
C PHE A 348 -78.85 -36.75 19.08
N HIS A 349 -79.13 -36.10 17.94
CA HIS A 349 -79.74 -36.78 16.80
C HIS A 349 -78.81 -37.87 16.24
N ALA A 350 -79.35 -38.94 15.66
CA ALA A 350 -78.55 -40.04 15.09
C ALA A 350 -77.52 -39.57 14.05
N ASP A 351 -77.83 -38.49 13.35
CA ASP A 351 -76.97 -37.86 12.33
C ASP A 351 -76.22 -36.61 12.84
N CYS A 352 -76.13 -36.37 14.15
CA CYS A 352 -75.54 -35.14 14.70
C CYS A 352 -74.09 -34.92 14.22
N GLN A 353 -73.33 -36.00 14.01
CA GLN A 353 -71.96 -35.98 13.50
C GLN A 353 -71.88 -35.54 12.02
N LYS A 354 -72.90 -35.85 11.22
CA LYS A 354 -72.94 -35.48 9.80
C LYS A 354 -73.17 -33.98 9.62
N TYR A 355 -73.92 -33.37 10.54
CA TYR A 355 -74.26 -31.95 10.51
C TYR A 355 -73.39 -31.08 11.41
N SER A 356 -72.45 -31.67 12.17
CA SER A 356 -71.57 -30.94 13.09
C SER A 356 -70.41 -30.22 12.41
N VAL A 357 -70.14 -30.51 11.13
CA VAL A 357 -69.04 -29.91 10.36
C VAL A 357 -69.62 -29.03 9.27
N THR A 358 -69.13 -27.80 9.16
CA THR A 358 -69.59 -26.90 8.10
C THR A 358 -69.07 -27.33 6.73
N PRO A 359 -69.85 -27.16 5.65
CA PRO A 359 -69.44 -27.50 4.29
C PRO A 359 -68.07 -26.93 3.89
N SER A 360 -67.75 -25.68 4.25
CA SER A 360 -66.45 -25.08 3.89
C SER A 360 -65.29 -25.72 4.64
N LEU A 361 -65.48 -26.14 5.89
CA LEU A 361 -64.45 -26.85 6.65
C LEU A 361 -64.21 -28.24 6.06
N LEU A 362 -65.29 -28.97 5.74
CA LEU A 362 -65.20 -30.27 5.10
C LEU A 362 -64.50 -30.18 3.74
N ALA A 363 -64.88 -29.20 2.91
CA ALA A 363 -64.25 -28.96 1.62
C ALA A 363 -62.77 -28.62 1.75
N LEU A 364 -62.38 -27.77 2.71
CA LEU A 364 -60.99 -27.41 2.95
C LEU A 364 -60.15 -28.64 3.36
N VAL A 365 -60.66 -29.46 4.28
CA VAL A 365 -59.96 -30.67 4.73
C VAL A 365 -59.83 -31.69 3.59
N ASN A 366 -60.88 -31.88 2.78
CA ASN A 366 -60.79 -32.75 1.60
C ASN A 366 -59.78 -32.24 0.58
N MET A 367 -59.73 -30.92 0.31
CA MET A 367 -58.70 -30.34 -0.57
C MET A 367 -57.27 -30.53 -0.02
N ILE A 368 -57.09 -30.57 1.31
CA ILE A 368 -55.79 -30.85 1.94
C ILE A 368 -55.42 -32.33 1.81
N LEU A 369 -56.37 -33.24 2.00
CA LEU A 369 -56.13 -34.69 1.99
C LEU A 369 -56.02 -35.28 0.59
N ASP A 370 -56.92 -34.87 -0.32
CA ASP A 370 -57.08 -35.45 -1.66
C ASP A 370 -56.49 -34.55 -2.77
N GLY A 371 -56.07 -33.34 -2.42
CA GLY A 371 -55.65 -32.30 -3.36
C GLY A 371 -56.82 -31.54 -3.99
N THR A 372 -56.51 -30.46 -4.71
CA THR A 372 -57.54 -29.59 -5.34
C THR A 372 -58.14 -30.15 -6.63
N ASN A 373 -57.58 -31.25 -7.15
CA ASN A 373 -58.08 -31.88 -8.36
C ASN A 373 -59.22 -32.83 -7.99
N SER A 374 -60.45 -32.39 -8.26
CA SER A 374 -61.60 -33.29 -8.36
C SER A 374 -61.35 -34.28 -9.51
N LYS A 375 -60.71 -35.41 -9.24
CA LYS A 375 -60.81 -36.58 -10.11
C LYS A 375 -62.22 -37.16 -9.92
N HIS A 376 -63.15 -36.65 -10.71
CA HIS A 376 -64.35 -37.36 -11.11
C HIS A 376 -64.45 -37.38 -12.63
#